data_AF-A0A0M9DIW9-F1
#
_entry.id   AF-A0A0M9DIW9-F1
#
_cell.length_a   1.000
_cell.length_b   1.000
_cell.length_c   1.000
_cell.angle_alpha   90.00
_cell.angle_beta   90.00
_cell.angle_gamma   90.00
#
_symmetry.space_group_name_H-M   'P 1'
#
loop_
_entity.id
_entity.type
_entity.pdbx_description
1 polymer ?
#
loop_
_entity_poly.entity_id
_entity_poly.type
_entity_poly.pdbx_seq_one_letter_code
_entity_poly.pdbx_strand_id
1 'polypeptide(L)'
;MQYFQTNTSIEKFDENILAKFKKLFLDYRYLKLFYQMIDKTRNHEICLLICDNFEKILMSNRSAFTLNEFESIDKKIIKLRLHCLDKTDRWNKYIEYFEYVFNNKNYYSTYSNESDVSRFGKFYIHTRKSEHHIHFLYEGSYRYEVIERKIARSLKTDKLGNLRHHPQSELTDEEINHRYNEVLKWSKILDF
;
A
#
# COMPACT_ATOMS: atom_id res chain seq x y z
N MET A 1 -1.43 4.95 -23.52
CA MET A 1 -2.27 4.34 -22.47
C MET A 1 -2.45 5.36 -21.34
N GLN A 2 -3.60 6.03 -21.30
CA GLN A 2 -3.98 6.95 -20.23
C GLN A 2 -4.48 6.14 -19.03
N TYR A 3 -3.62 5.86 -18.07
CA TYR A 3 -4.04 5.27 -16.81
C TYR A 3 -4.57 6.38 -15.89
N PHE A 4 -5.89 6.41 -15.71
CA PHE A 4 -6.61 7.11 -14.62
C PHE A 4 -6.30 8.61 -14.43
N GLN A 5 -6.36 9.40 -15.51
CA GLN A 5 -6.49 10.86 -15.37
C GLN A 5 -7.97 11.22 -15.14
N THR A 6 -8.42 11.19 -13.89
CA THR A 6 -9.45 12.16 -13.50
C THR A 6 -8.75 13.50 -13.42
N ASN A 7 -8.96 14.34 -14.45
CA ASN A 7 -8.57 15.74 -14.46
C ASN A 7 -9.33 16.50 -13.36
N THR A 8 -8.87 16.39 -12.13
CA THR A 8 -9.04 17.46 -11.15
C THR A 8 -7.76 18.29 -11.22
N SER A 9 -7.82 19.44 -11.88
CA SER A 9 -6.80 20.48 -11.73
C SER A 9 -6.77 20.88 -10.26
N ILE A 10 -5.84 20.30 -9.49
CA ILE A 10 -5.58 20.73 -8.12
C ILE A 10 -4.38 21.66 -8.24
N GLU A 11 -4.71 22.93 -8.38
CA GLU A 11 -3.80 24.06 -8.24
C GLU A 11 -3.04 23.92 -6.91
N LYS A 12 -1.73 24.22 -6.93
CA LYS A 12 -0.76 24.21 -5.82
C LYS A 12 -1.33 23.70 -4.48
N PHE A 13 -0.93 22.49 -4.08
CA PHE A 13 -1.23 21.99 -2.74
C PHE A 13 -0.77 23.00 -1.68
N ASP A 14 -1.71 23.44 -0.84
CA ASP A 14 -1.48 24.26 0.35
C ASP A 14 -0.29 23.68 1.14
N GLU A 15 0.64 24.53 1.60
CA GLU A 15 1.80 24.13 2.41
C GLU A 15 1.37 23.28 3.63
N ASN A 16 0.17 23.55 4.16
CA ASN A 16 -0.46 22.78 5.22
C ASN A 16 -0.74 21.32 4.82
N ILE A 17 -1.18 21.07 3.58
CA ILE A 17 -1.43 19.72 3.06
C ILE A 17 -0.13 18.95 2.91
N LEU A 18 0.93 19.56 2.38
CA LEU A 18 2.22 18.90 2.21
C LEU A 18 2.84 18.53 3.57
N ALA A 19 2.72 19.41 4.57
CA ALA A 19 3.16 19.13 5.94
C ALA A 19 2.39 17.95 6.56
N LYS A 20 1.05 17.91 6.41
CA LYS A 20 0.21 16.79 6.86
C LYS A 20 0.56 15.49 6.15
N PHE A 21 0.82 15.55 4.84
CA PHE A 21 1.21 14.41 4.03
C PHE A 21 2.55 13.83 4.48
N LYS A 22 3.57 14.69 4.68
CA LYS A 22 4.85 14.28 5.27
C LYS A 22 4.65 13.64 6.64
N LYS A 23 3.84 14.26 7.51
CA LYS A 23 3.54 13.72 8.84
C LYS A 23 2.91 12.33 8.76
N LEU A 24 1.92 12.14 7.88
CA LEU A 24 1.24 10.86 7.70
C LEU A 24 2.20 9.72 7.33
N PHE A 25 3.15 9.96 6.42
CA PHE A 25 3.99 8.89 5.88
C PHE A 25 5.38 8.77 6.52
N LEU A 26 5.94 9.85 7.06
CA LEU A 26 7.27 9.83 7.68
C LEU A 26 7.20 9.52 9.17
N ASP A 27 6.09 9.85 9.84
CA ASP A 27 5.85 9.43 11.21
C ASP A 27 5.10 8.09 11.21
N TYR A 28 5.80 7.03 11.64
CA TYR A 28 5.26 5.68 11.74
C TYR A 28 3.96 5.61 12.55
N ARG A 29 3.78 6.48 13.56
CA ARG A 29 2.60 6.49 14.42
C ARG A 29 1.34 6.86 13.64
N TYR A 30 1.41 7.93 12.86
CA TYR A 30 0.30 8.38 12.01
C TYR A 30 0.00 7.38 10.91
N LEU A 31 1.04 6.82 10.28
CA LEU A 31 0.86 5.80 9.25
C LEU A 31 0.14 4.57 9.82
N LYS A 32 0.63 4.04 10.96
CA LYS A 32 0.03 2.87 11.61
C LYS A 32 -1.42 3.12 11.98
N LEU A 33 -1.72 4.27 12.57
CA LEU A 33 -3.09 4.65 12.92
C LEU A 33 -3.98 4.72 11.68
N PHE A 34 -3.48 5.31 10.58
CA PHE A 34 -4.19 5.35 9.31
C PHE A 34 -4.53 3.95 8.77
N TYR A 35 -3.56 3.04 8.73
CA TYR A 35 -3.81 1.64 8.32
C TYR A 35 -4.87 0.97 9.22
N GLN A 36 -4.80 1.15 10.54
CA GLN A 36 -5.77 0.61 11.48
C GLN A 36 -7.17 1.16 11.25
N MET A 37 -7.30 2.47 10.99
CA MET A 37 -8.58 3.09 10.67
C MET A 37 -9.17 2.47 9.41
N ILE A 38 -8.39 2.35 8.32
CA ILE A 38 -8.84 1.75 7.07
C ILE A 38 -9.31 0.31 7.29
N ASP A 39 -8.53 -0.52 7.98
CA ASP A 39 -8.88 -1.92 8.20
C ASP A 39 -10.10 -2.14 9.09
N LYS A 40 -10.22 -1.37 10.17
CA LYS A 40 -11.35 -1.50 11.10
C LYS A 40 -12.66 -1.03 10.49
N THR A 41 -12.61 0.07 9.74
CA THR A 41 -13.78 0.66 9.09
C THR A 41 -14.08 0.05 7.72
N ARG A 42 -13.20 -0.80 7.19
CA ARG A 42 -13.30 -1.41 5.85
C ARG A 42 -13.34 -0.38 4.72
N ASN A 43 -12.77 0.81 4.93
CA ASN A 43 -12.72 1.93 3.98
C ASN A 43 -11.75 1.71 2.81
N HIS A 44 -11.50 0.47 2.39
CA HIS A 44 -10.49 0.10 1.41
C HIS A 44 -10.76 0.70 0.01
N GLU A 45 -12.03 0.81 -0.38
CA GLU A 45 -12.45 1.43 -1.64
C GLU A 45 -12.10 2.92 -1.70
N ILE A 46 -12.45 3.67 -0.66
CA ILE A 46 -12.09 5.09 -0.53
C ILE A 46 -10.56 5.23 -0.46
N CYS A 47 -9.88 4.32 0.24
CA CYS A 47 -8.43 4.34 0.35
C CYS A 47 -7.73 4.16 -1.01
N LEU A 48 -8.28 3.36 -1.94
CA LEU A 48 -7.75 3.26 -3.31
C LEU A 48 -7.78 4.61 -4.04
N LEU A 49 -8.88 5.37 -3.91
CA LEU A 49 -8.99 6.72 -4.48
C LEU A 49 -8.00 7.70 -3.82
N ILE A 50 -7.82 7.58 -2.51
CA ILE A 50 -6.85 8.39 -1.77
C ILE A 50 -5.41 8.08 -2.21
N CYS A 51 -5.09 6.83 -2.57
CA CYS A 51 -3.76 6.47 -3.08
C CYS A 51 -3.41 7.26 -4.36
N ASP A 52 -4.37 7.47 -5.27
CA ASP A 52 -4.16 8.29 -6.47
C ASP A 52 -3.80 9.75 -6.10
N ASN A 53 -4.48 10.30 -5.10
CA ASN A 53 -4.18 11.63 -4.58
C ASN A 53 -2.80 11.69 -3.90
N PHE A 54 -2.42 10.66 -3.16
CA PHE A 54 -1.10 10.57 -2.53
C PHE A 54 0.02 10.50 -3.55
N GLU A 55 -0.12 9.70 -4.61
CA GLU A 55 0.84 9.64 -5.71
C GLU A 55 0.97 11.01 -6.39
N LYS A 56 -0.16 11.68 -6.66
CA LYS A 56 -0.16 13.02 -7.24
C LYS A 56 0.53 14.05 -6.35
N ILE A 57 0.25 14.07 -5.06
CA ILE A 57 0.93 14.96 -4.10
C ILE A 57 2.44 14.69 -4.12
N LEU A 58 2.85 13.42 -4.06
CA LEU A 58 4.25 13.04 -4.03
C LEU A 58 4.99 13.46 -5.32
N MET A 59 4.39 13.19 -6.48
CA MET A 59 4.98 13.49 -7.79
C MET A 59 5.03 15.00 -8.07
N SER A 60 3.94 15.72 -7.83
CA SER A 60 3.85 17.17 -8.06
C SER A 60 4.77 17.98 -7.15
N ASN A 61 5.18 17.42 -6.01
CA ASN A 61 6.05 18.09 -5.04
C ASN A 61 7.43 17.41 -4.93
N ARG A 62 7.91 16.75 -6.00
CA ARG A 62 9.18 15.99 -5.97
C ARG A 62 10.35 16.75 -5.38
N SER A 63 10.49 18.04 -5.68
CA SER A 63 11.58 18.91 -5.19
C SER A 63 11.55 19.14 -3.68
N ALA A 64 10.40 18.93 -3.03
CA ALA A 64 10.24 19.10 -1.58
C ALA A 64 10.70 17.90 -0.76
N PHE A 65 11.17 16.82 -1.39
CA PHE A 65 11.61 15.58 -0.72
C PHE A 65 13.05 15.23 -1.10
N THR A 66 13.81 14.74 -0.14
CA THR A 66 15.04 13.99 -0.45
C THR A 66 14.71 12.73 -1.25
N LEU A 67 15.70 12.14 -1.93
CA LEU A 67 15.49 10.87 -2.64
C LEU A 67 14.98 9.77 -1.69
N ASN A 68 15.60 9.63 -0.52
CA ASN A 68 15.22 8.62 0.47
C ASN A 68 13.79 8.80 1.00
N GLU A 69 13.38 10.04 1.28
CA GLU A 69 11.99 10.32 1.70
C GLU A 69 11.01 9.97 0.58
N PHE A 70 11.30 10.42 -0.64
CA PHE A 70 10.44 10.15 -1.79
C PHE A 70 10.23 8.64 -1.98
N GLU A 71 11.31 7.86 -2.04
CA GLU A 71 11.23 6.41 -2.20
C GLU A 71 10.53 5.73 -1.01
N SER A 72 10.81 6.18 0.22
CA SER A 72 10.17 5.65 1.42
C SER A 72 8.65 5.86 1.38
N ILE A 73 8.19 7.04 0.97
CA ILE A 73 6.78 7.36 0.84
C ILE A 73 6.15 6.58 -0.32
N ASP A 74 6.79 6.54 -1.50
CA ASP A 74 6.26 5.82 -2.67
C ASP A 74 6.08 4.32 -2.36
N LYS A 75 7.06 3.69 -1.71
CA LYS A 75 6.95 2.30 -1.22
C LYS A 75 5.74 2.10 -0.30
N LYS A 76 5.46 3.05 0.60
CA LYS A 76 4.32 2.98 1.54
C LYS A 76 2.99 3.13 0.82
N ILE A 77 2.89 4.01 -0.18
CA ILE A 77 1.69 4.17 -1.00
C ILE A 77 1.44 2.91 -1.83
N ILE A 78 2.49 2.36 -2.45
CA ILE A 78 2.40 1.09 -3.21
C ILE A 78 1.89 -0.04 -2.32
N LYS A 79 2.46 -0.20 -1.11
CA LYS A 79 2.02 -1.22 -0.13
C LYS A 79 0.57 -1.01 0.29
N LEU A 80 0.16 0.24 0.53
CA LEU A 80 -1.22 0.59 0.88
C LEU A 80 -2.19 0.23 -0.25
N ARG A 81 -1.85 0.54 -1.50
CA ARG A 81 -2.67 0.22 -2.66
C ARG A 81 -2.81 -1.29 -2.85
N LEU A 82 -1.70 -2.03 -2.81
CA LEU A 82 -1.72 -3.50 -2.89
C LEU A 82 -2.59 -4.10 -1.78
N HIS A 83 -2.48 -3.62 -0.55
CA HIS A 83 -3.33 -4.03 0.56
C HIS A 83 -4.81 -3.79 0.27
N CYS A 84 -5.19 -2.61 -0.21
CA CYS A 84 -6.58 -2.29 -0.51
C CYS A 84 -7.13 -3.09 -1.71
N LEU A 85 -6.32 -3.34 -2.74
CA LEU A 85 -6.71 -4.19 -3.89
C LEU A 85 -7.03 -5.63 -3.46
N ASP A 86 -6.26 -6.17 -2.53
CA ASP A 86 -6.55 -7.49 -1.95
C ASP A 86 -7.81 -7.48 -1.09
N LYS A 87 -7.98 -6.46 -0.24
CA LYS A 87 -9.14 -6.31 0.64
C LYS A 87 -10.45 -6.01 -0.08
N THR A 88 -10.39 -5.50 -1.30
CA THR A 88 -11.55 -5.27 -2.19
C THR A 88 -11.75 -6.41 -3.19
N ASP A 89 -11.01 -7.51 -3.04
CA ASP A 89 -11.02 -8.67 -3.92
C ASP A 89 -10.75 -8.36 -5.42
N ARG A 90 -10.09 -7.24 -5.70
CA ARG A 90 -9.63 -6.83 -7.04
C ARG A 90 -8.31 -7.52 -7.39
N TRP A 91 -8.26 -8.83 -7.27
CA TRP A 91 -7.04 -9.65 -7.37
C TRP A 91 -6.32 -9.51 -8.71
N ASN A 92 -7.05 -9.44 -9.83
CA ASN A 92 -6.43 -9.19 -11.14
C ASN A 92 -5.69 -7.84 -11.16
N LYS A 93 -6.31 -6.79 -10.61
CA LYS A 93 -5.67 -5.46 -10.48
C LYS A 93 -4.49 -5.46 -9.51
N TYR A 94 -4.53 -6.29 -8.47
CA TYR A 94 -3.38 -6.51 -7.59
C TYR A 94 -2.18 -7.03 -8.40
N ILE A 95 -2.36 -8.09 -9.19
CA ILE A 95 -1.28 -8.69 -9.98
C ILE A 95 -0.77 -7.70 -11.03
N GLU A 96 -1.66 -7.05 -11.78
CA GLU A 96 -1.31 -6.02 -12.75
C GLU A 96 -0.45 -4.90 -12.13
N TYR A 97 -0.88 -4.38 -10.97
CA TYR A 97 -0.15 -3.30 -10.30
C TYR A 97 1.18 -3.77 -9.69
N PHE A 98 1.22 -4.97 -9.11
CA PHE A 98 2.45 -5.56 -8.57
C PHE A 98 3.50 -5.71 -9.67
N GLU A 99 3.14 -6.33 -10.80
CA GLU A 99 4.04 -6.52 -11.93
C GLU A 99 4.43 -5.19 -12.58
N TYR A 100 3.50 -4.22 -12.67
CA TYR A 100 3.84 -2.87 -13.11
C TYR A 100 4.92 -2.24 -12.22
N VAL A 101 4.75 -2.25 -10.90
CA VAL A 101 5.74 -1.70 -9.97
C VAL A 101 7.07 -2.45 -10.09
N PHE A 102 7.03 -3.79 -10.10
CA PHE A 102 8.22 -4.63 -10.19
C PHE A 102 9.07 -4.32 -11.44
N ASN A 103 8.42 -4.04 -12.57
CA ASN A 103 9.11 -3.75 -13.83
C ASN A 103 9.51 -2.28 -13.99
N ASN A 104 8.91 -1.35 -13.25
CA ASN A 104 9.11 0.10 -13.48
C ASN A 104 9.77 0.84 -12.32
N LYS A 105 9.93 0.23 -11.15
CA LYS A 105 10.49 0.87 -9.95
C LYS A 105 11.73 0.11 -9.49
N ASN A 106 12.87 0.78 -9.45
CA ASN A 106 14.15 0.15 -9.05
C ASN A 106 14.41 0.19 -7.54
N TYR A 107 13.36 0.24 -6.73
CA TYR A 107 13.53 0.37 -5.29
C TYR A 107 13.92 -0.95 -4.65
N TYR A 108 14.84 -0.89 -3.68
CA TYR A 108 15.33 -2.09 -3.01
C TYR A 108 15.28 -1.97 -1.48
N SER A 109 15.29 -3.14 -0.84
CA SER A 109 15.58 -3.35 0.57
C SER A 109 16.95 -4.05 0.66
N THR A 110 17.67 -3.76 1.74
CA THR A 110 19.02 -4.27 1.97
C THR A 110 18.96 -5.46 2.93
N TYR A 111 19.67 -6.54 2.60
CA TYR A 111 19.79 -7.75 3.43
C TYR A 111 21.25 -8.09 3.67
N SER A 112 21.54 -8.76 4.80
CA SER A 112 22.88 -9.27 5.11
C SER A 112 23.38 -10.24 4.03
N ASN A 113 24.68 -10.19 3.71
CA ASN A 113 25.35 -11.13 2.79
C ASN A 113 25.38 -12.59 3.26
N GLU A 114 25.03 -12.85 4.52
CA GLU A 114 24.84 -14.20 5.05
C GLU A 114 23.52 -14.82 4.59
N SER A 115 22.62 -14.02 4.01
CA SER A 115 21.35 -14.52 3.50
C SER A 115 21.57 -15.38 2.26
N ASP A 116 20.93 -16.54 2.21
CA ASP A 116 20.91 -17.35 0.99
C ASP A 116 20.27 -16.55 -0.17
N VAL A 117 21.05 -16.26 -1.21
CA VAL A 117 20.62 -15.48 -2.37
C VAL A 117 19.51 -16.19 -3.14
N SER A 118 19.52 -17.53 -3.17
CA SER A 118 18.57 -18.33 -3.95
C SER A 118 17.12 -18.09 -3.51
N ARG A 119 16.91 -17.79 -2.22
CA ARG A 119 15.58 -17.52 -1.66
C ARG A 119 14.92 -16.25 -2.24
N PHE A 120 15.71 -15.30 -2.74
CA PHE A 120 15.18 -14.05 -3.28
C PHE A 120 14.63 -14.21 -4.70
N GLY A 121 15.02 -15.28 -5.41
CA GLY A 121 14.52 -15.61 -6.74
C GLY A 121 14.55 -14.42 -7.70
N LYS A 122 13.40 -14.13 -8.34
CA LYS A 122 13.27 -13.03 -9.31
C LYS A 122 13.52 -11.63 -8.71
N PHE A 123 13.47 -11.48 -7.39
CA PHE A 123 13.61 -10.18 -6.72
C PHE A 123 15.06 -9.79 -6.44
N TYR A 124 16.02 -10.69 -6.62
CA TYR A 124 17.43 -10.36 -6.47
C TYR A 124 17.87 -9.34 -7.54
N ILE A 125 18.53 -8.26 -7.12
CA ILE A 125 19.06 -7.24 -8.05
C ILE A 125 20.56 -7.42 -8.18
N HIS A 126 21.31 -7.19 -7.09
CA HIS A 126 22.76 -7.35 -7.06
C HIS A 126 23.27 -7.43 -5.61
N THR A 127 24.56 -7.70 -5.45
CA THR A 127 25.27 -7.65 -4.17
C THR A 127 26.32 -6.54 -4.22
N ARG A 128 26.42 -5.73 -3.17
CA ARG A 128 27.44 -4.69 -3.06
C ARG A 128 28.09 -4.77 -1.68
N LYS A 129 29.42 -4.92 -1.63
CA LYS A 129 30.18 -5.13 -0.39
C LYS A 129 29.63 -6.34 0.39
N SER A 130 29.03 -6.10 1.55
CA SER A 130 28.50 -7.09 2.49
C SER A 130 26.97 -7.10 2.53
N GLU A 131 26.30 -6.61 1.48
CA GLU A 131 24.85 -6.46 1.46
C GLU A 131 24.24 -6.90 0.13
N HIS A 132 23.14 -7.63 0.20
CA HIS A 132 22.29 -7.94 -0.95
C HIS A 132 21.23 -6.85 -1.13
N HIS A 133 21.11 -6.33 -2.35
CA HIS A 133 20.06 -5.41 -2.74
C HIS A 133 18.95 -6.21 -3.42
N ILE A 134 17.80 -6.26 -2.76
CA ILE A 134 16.65 -7.07 -3.19
C ILE A 134 15.49 -6.12 -3.47
N HIS A 135 14.79 -6.31 -4.58
CA HIS A 135 13.63 -5.50 -4.92
C HIS A 135 12.62 -5.48 -3.77
N PHE A 136 12.15 -4.29 -3.38
CA PHE A 136 11.38 -4.09 -2.14
C PHE A 136 10.07 -4.90 -2.07
N LEU A 137 9.49 -5.25 -3.23
CA LEU A 137 8.31 -6.12 -3.32
C LEU A 137 8.57 -7.57 -2.89
N TYR A 138 9.81 -7.98 -2.66
CA TYR A 138 10.13 -9.30 -2.10
C TYR A 138 9.38 -9.55 -0.78
N GLU A 139 9.22 -8.52 0.07
CA GLU A 139 8.44 -8.60 1.30
C GLU A 139 6.97 -8.98 1.07
N GLY A 140 6.42 -8.69 -0.11
CA GLY A 140 5.05 -9.02 -0.52
C GLY A 140 4.94 -10.27 -1.39
N SER A 141 6.05 -10.94 -1.71
CA SER A 141 6.09 -12.08 -2.65
C SER A 141 5.15 -13.23 -2.24
N TYR A 142 5.16 -13.61 -0.96
CA TYR A 142 4.24 -14.63 -0.46
C TYR A 142 2.76 -14.24 -0.64
N ARG A 143 2.42 -12.97 -0.44
CA ARG A 143 1.03 -12.51 -0.64
C ARG A 143 0.67 -12.54 -2.12
N TYR A 144 1.58 -12.15 -3.01
CA TYR A 144 1.40 -12.26 -4.45
C TYR A 144 1.03 -13.70 -4.87
N GLU A 145 1.78 -14.71 -4.41
CA GLU A 145 1.47 -16.12 -4.70
C GLU A 145 0.09 -16.55 -4.16
N VAL A 146 -0.30 -16.05 -2.97
CA VAL A 146 -1.63 -16.28 -2.43
C VAL A 146 -2.71 -15.68 -3.34
N ILE A 147 -2.50 -14.48 -3.87
CA ILE A 147 -3.43 -13.83 -4.80
C ILE A 147 -3.54 -14.62 -6.10
N GLU A 148 -2.43 -15.09 -6.68
CA GLU A 148 -2.46 -15.94 -7.88
C GLU A 148 -3.30 -17.20 -7.65
N ARG A 149 -3.13 -17.87 -6.51
CA ARG A 149 -3.94 -19.04 -6.13
C ARG A 149 -5.42 -18.69 -5.97
N LYS A 150 -5.75 -17.52 -5.41
CA LYS A 150 -7.14 -17.05 -5.28
C LYS A 150 -7.78 -16.83 -6.66
N ILE A 151 -7.07 -16.20 -7.61
CA ILE A 151 -7.53 -16.03 -8.99
C ILE A 151 -7.77 -17.39 -9.65
N ALA A 152 -6.80 -18.30 -9.58
CA ALA A 152 -6.92 -19.64 -10.15
C ALA A 152 -8.12 -20.42 -9.57
N ARG A 153 -8.44 -20.24 -8.29
CA ARG A 153 -9.62 -20.82 -7.65
C ARG A 153 -10.92 -20.17 -8.11
N SER A 154 -10.95 -18.84 -8.24
CA SER A 154 -12.16 -18.13 -8.74
C SER A 154 -12.58 -18.54 -10.13
N LEU A 155 -11.63 -18.98 -10.97
CA LEU A 155 -11.91 -19.47 -12.31
C LEU A 155 -12.46 -20.90 -12.33
N LYS A 156 -12.26 -21.67 -11.25
CA LYS A 156 -12.60 -23.10 -11.19
C LYS A 156 -13.90 -23.41 -10.44
N THR A 157 -14.35 -22.53 -9.54
CA THR A 157 -15.49 -22.83 -8.66
C THR A 157 -16.40 -21.62 -8.45
N ASP A 158 -17.72 -21.83 -8.54
CA ASP A 158 -18.73 -20.80 -8.26
C ASP A 158 -18.84 -20.46 -6.76
N LYS A 159 -18.34 -21.33 -5.87
CA LYS A 159 -18.41 -21.14 -4.41
C LYS A 159 -17.22 -20.35 -3.87
N LEU A 160 -17.27 -19.04 -4.06
CA LEU A 160 -16.28 -18.07 -3.55
C LEU A 160 -16.52 -17.60 -2.11
N GLY A 161 -17.54 -18.12 -1.41
CA GLY A 161 -18.07 -17.53 -0.17
C GLY A 161 -17.02 -17.23 0.92
N ASN A 162 -16.08 -18.14 1.18
CA ASN A 162 -15.03 -17.94 2.20
C ASN A 162 -13.77 -17.23 1.67
N LEU A 163 -13.72 -16.92 0.37
CA LEU A 163 -12.56 -16.29 -0.26
C LEU A 163 -12.66 -14.77 -0.31
N ARG A 164 -13.89 -14.23 -0.29
CA ARG A 164 -14.15 -12.80 -0.37
C ARG A 164 -14.12 -12.13 1.00
N HIS A 165 -13.71 -10.88 1.01
CA HIS A 165 -13.78 -10.05 2.20
C HIS A 165 -15.16 -9.42 2.31
N HIS A 166 -15.62 -9.26 3.55
CA HIS A 166 -16.84 -8.49 3.83
C HIS A 166 -16.60 -7.01 3.47
N PRO A 167 -17.41 -6.41 2.59
CA PRO A 167 -17.29 -4.99 2.25
C PRO A 167 -17.72 -4.09 3.42
N GLN A 168 -17.48 -2.79 3.27
CA GLN A 168 -17.98 -1.77 4.19
C GLN A 168 -19.50 -1.61 4.12
N SER A 169 -20.12 -1.86 2.97
CA SER A 169 -21.58 -1.77 2.79
C SER A 169 -22.38 -2.75 3.65
N GLU A 170 -21.71 -3.72 4.27
CA GLU A 170 -22.30 -4.62 5.27
C GLU A 170 -22.25 -4.05 6.70
N LEU A 171 -21.73 -2.85 6.90
CA LEU A 171 -21.69 -2.15 8.17
C LEU A 171 -22.70 -1.02 8.20
N THR A 172 -23.36 -0.81 9.35
CA THR A 172 -24.15 0.42 9.56
C THR A 172 -23.24 1.60 9.89
N ASP A 173 -23.75 2.82 9.73
CA ASP A 173 -23.01 4.03 10.09
C ASP A 173 -22.66 4.06 11.59
N GLU A 174 -23.52 3.53 12.46
CA GLU A 174 -23.24 3.38 13.89
C GLU A 174 -22.08 2.43 14.15
N GLU A 175 -22.01 1.31 13.43
CA GLU A 175 -20.90 0.36 13.54
C GLU A 175 -19.59 0.95 13.03
N ILE A 176 -19.63 1.70 11.93
CA ILE A 176 -18.46 2.40 11.40
C ILE A 176 -17.96 3.42 12.43
N ASN A 177 -18.87 4.24 12.97
CA ASN A 177 -18.53 5.24 13.99
C ASN A 177 -17.99 4.61 15.27
N HIS A 178 -18.60 3.50 15.72
CA HIS A 178 -18.12 2.76 16.88
C HIS A 178 -16.68 2.28 16.67
N ARG A 179 -16.41 1.60 15.55
CA ARG A 179 -15.08 1.08 15.23
C ARG A 179 -14.04 2.19 15.06
N TYR A 180 -14.43 3.31 14.47
CA TYR A 180 -13.57 4.49 14.37
C TYR A 180 -13.20 5.04 15.76
N ASN A 181 -14.20 5.19 16.63
CA ASN A 181 -14.00 5.68 18.00
C ASN A 181 -13.15 4.72 18.84
N GLU A 182 -13.28 3.41 18.63
CA GLU A 182 -12.38 2.44 19.26
C GLU A 182 -10.94 2.72 18.86
N VAL A 183 -10.63 2.84 17.56
CA VAL A 183 -9.27 3.10 17.07
C VAL A 183 -8.68 4.37 17.69
N LEU A 184 -9.47 5.45 17.77
CA LEU A 184 -9.05 6.68 18.44
C LEU A 184 -8.83 6.52 19.95
N LYS A 185 -9.63 5.69 20.62
CA LYS A 185 -9.43 5.39 22.04
C LYS A 185 -8.11 4.64 22.25
N TRP A 186 -7.82 3.64 21.42
CA TRP A 186 -6.56 2.90 21.46
C TRP A 186 -5.36 3.79 21.16
N SER A 187 -5.49 4.75 20.24
CA SER A 187 -4.39 5.68 19.94
C SER A 187 -4.03 6.54 21.15
N LYS A 188 -5.04 7.05 21.87
CA LYS A 188 -4.85 7.86 23.08
C LYS A 188 -4.25 7.09 24.26
N ILE A 189 -4.57 5.79 24.41
CA ILE A 189 -4.04 4.95 25.50
C ILE A 189 -2.56 4.61 25.28
N LEU A 190 -2.13 4.51 24.02
CA LEU A 190 -0.77 4.14 23.65
C LEU A 190 0.20 5.34 23.57
N ASP A 191 -0.18 6.50 24.13
CA ASP A 191 0.53 7.79 24.02
C ASP A 191 0.94 8.12 22.57
N PHE A 192 0.04 7.85 21.60
CA PHE A 192 0.19 8.33 20.22
C PHE A 192 -0.33 9.76 20.03
#